data_AF-A0A7V8VW37-F1
#
_entry.id   AF-A0A7V8VW37-F1
#
_cell.length_a   1.000
_cell.length_b   1.000
_cell.length_c   1.000
_cell.angle_alpha   90.00
_cell.angle_beta   90.00
_cell.angle_gamma   90.00
#
_symmetry.space_group_name_H-M   'P 1'
#
loop_
_entity.id
_entity.type
_entity.pdbx_description
1 polymer ?
#
loop_
_entity_poly.entity_id
_entity_poly.type
_entity_poly.pdbx_seq_one_letter_code
_entity_poly.pdbx_strand_id
1 'polypeptide(L)'
;MSDVAFRSLPACETFRLIDFEEAALHSGVAGGWILVVRGEKPYLNMDVQLAPRVYIQQPEFWEIEVVGSLSGGVVLDVTGPYSVNLPLEGTMGKKGIEVVGAEKTKRIEVQVGKPAPS
;
A
#
# COMPACT_ATOMS: atom_id res chain seq x y z
N MET A 1 32.33 -0.85 -17.51
CA MET A 1 31.59 -2.07 -17.15
C MET A 1 31.53 -2.96 -18.37
N SER A 2 31.76 -4.27 -18.24
CA SER A 2 31.59 -5.23 -19.33
C SER A 2 30.11 -5.59 -19.51
N ASP A 3 29.71 -5.99 -20.72
CA ASP A 3 28.33 -6.42 -21.05
C ASP A 3 27.83 -7.56 -20.12
N VAL A 4 28.74 -8.43 -19.69
CA VAL A 4 28.48 -9.51 -18.72
C VAL A 4 28.11 -8.96 -17.33
N ALA A 5 28.79 -7.90 -16.87
CA ALA A 5 28.54 -7.30 -15.56
C ALA A 5 27.21 -6.52 -15.51
N PHE A 6 26.75 -6.00 -16.66
CA PHE A 6 25.44 -5.34 -16.76
C PHE A 6 24.30 -6.35 -16.78
N ARG A 7 24.44 -7.45 -17.53
CA ARG A 7 23.42 -8.52 -17.60
C ARG A 7 23.25 -9.33 -16.32
N SER A 8 24.22 -9.31 -15.42
CA SER A 8 24.12 -9.94 -14.09
C SER A 8 23.43 -9.07 -13.04
N LEU A 9 23.11 -7.81 -13.36
CA LEU A 9 22.33 -6.97 -12.45
C LEU A 9 20.87 -7.44 -12.44
N PRO A 10 20.19 -7.38 -11.29
CA PRO A 10 18.77 -7.69 -11.21
C PRO A 10 17.95 -6.88 -12.22
N ALA A 11 16.91 -7.49 -12.79
CA ALA A 11 15.96 -6.76 -13.61
C ALA A 11 15.29 -5.64 -12.80
N CYS A 12 15.03 -4.51 -13.44
CA CYS A 12 14.27 -3.42 -12.83
C CYS A 12 12.83 -3.90 -12.54
N GLU A 13 12.36 -3.71 -11.31
CA GLU A 13 10.98 -4.03 -10.94
C GLU A 13 10.00 -3.05 -11.59
N THR A 14 8.87 -3.58 -12.07
CA THR A 14 7.79 -2.75 -12.61
C THR A 14 6.77 -2.49 -11.51
N PHE A 15 6.66 -1.23 -11.07
CA PHE A 15 5.68 -0.79 -10.08
C PHE A 15 4.46 -0.16 -10.75
N ARG A 16 3.26 -0.50 -10.28
CA ARG A 16 1.99 0.12 -10.70
C ARG A 16 1.07 0.29 -9.51
N LEU A 17 0.24 1.33 -9.53
CA LEU A 17 -0.93 1.36 -8.67
C LEU A 17 -1.85 0.20 -9.07
N ILE A 18 -2.45 -0.44 -8.08
CA ILE A 18 -3.49 -1.45 -8.27
C ILE A 18 -4.68 -1.10 -7.40
N ASP A 19 -5.87 -1.50 -7.81
CA ASP A 19 -7.05 -1.27 -7.00
C ASP A 19 -7.19 -2.28 -5.85
N PHE A 20 -8.02 -1.89 -4.90
CA PHE A 20 -8.38 -2.64 -3.71
C PHE A 20 -9.89 -2.79 -3.64
N GLU A 21 -10.40 -3.80 -2.96
CA GLU A 21 -11.84 -3.97 -2.72
C GLU A 21 -12.23 -3.37 -1.38
N GLU A 22 -11.40 -3.60 -0.37
CA GLU A 22 -11.62 -3.18 1.00
C GLU A 22 -10.40 -2.43 1.53
N ALA A 23 -10.67 -1.35 2.26
CA ALA A 23 -9.67 -0.68 3.09
C ALA A 23 -10.34 -0.27 4.40
N ALA A 24 -9.78 -0.72 5.52
CA ALA A 24 -10.34 -0.55 6.85
C ALA A 24 -9.25 -0.28 7.89
N LEU A 25 -9.62 0.44 8.94
CA LEU A 25 -8.76 0.68 10.09
C LEU A 25 -9.12 -0.27 11.22
N HIS A 26 -8.10 -0.84 11.82
CA HIS A 26 -8.20 -1.71 12.98
C HIS A 26 -7.38 -1.16 14.14
N SER A 27 -7.85 -1.41 15.36
CA SER A 27 -7.11 -1.14 16.58
C SER A 27 -5.84 -1.99 16.61
N GLY A 28 -4.68 -1.36 16.78
CA GLY A 28 -3.44 -2.07 17.04
C GLY A 28 -3.44 -2.67 18.45
N VAL A 29 -2.82 -3.85 18.62
CA VAL A 29 -2.71 -4.53 19.92
C VAL A 29 -1.92 -3.72 20.95
N ALA A 30 -0.95 -2.91 20.48
CA ALA A 30 -0.16 -1.99 21.28
C ALA A 30 -0.76 -0.57 21.35
N GLY A 31 -2.00 -0.40 20.88
CA GLY A 31 -2.58 0.90 20.58
C GLY A 31 -2.32 1.35 19.13
N GLY A 32 -2.82 2.53 18.78
CA GLY A 32 -2.71 3.08 17.43
C GLY A 32 -3.67 2.42 16.42
N TRP A 33 -3.47 2.76 15.15
CA TRP A 33 -4.30 2.32 14.03
C TRP A 33 -3.47 1.51 13.03
N ILE A 34 -4.01 0.38 12.58
CA ILE A 34 -3.48 -0.43 11.51
C ILE A 34 -4.43 -0.32 10.34
N LEU A 35 -3.94 0.18 9.20
CA LEU A 35 -4.65 0.07 7.94
C LEU A 35 -4.51 -1.35 7.41
N VAL A 36 -5.63 -1.98 7.08
CA VAL A 36 -5.69 -3.26 6.36
C VAL A 36 -6.37 -3.02 5.02
N VAL A 37 -5.73 -3.45 3.93
CA VAL A 37 -6.23 -3.32 2.56
C VAL A 37 -6.25 -4.68 1.90
N ARG A 38 -7.36 -4.99 1.24
CA ARG A 38 -7.61 -6.27 0.56
C ARG A 38 -8.15 -6.03 -0.84
N GLY A 39 -7.86 -6.96 -1.73
CA GLY A 39 -8.43 -6.99 -3.07
C GLY A 39 -7.85 -8.15 -3.87
N GLU A 40 -7.95 -8.06 -5.19
CA GLU A 40 -7.36 -9.01 -6.11
C GLU A 40 -6.16 -8.42 -6.84
N LYS A 41 -5.12 -9.23 -7.00
CA LYS A 41 -3.96 -8.92 -7.83
C LYS A 41 -4.05 -9.73 -9.13
N PRO A 42 -3.76 -9.12 -10.29
CA PRO A 42 -3.91 -9.79 -11.59
C PRO A 42 -2.90 -10.94 -11.77
N TYR A 43 -1.80 -10.93 -11.02
CA TYR A 43 -0.74 -11.92 -11.15
C TYR A 43 -0.39 -12.53 -9.80
N LEU A 44 -0.31 -13.85 -9.76
CA LEU A 44 -0.06 -14.59 -8.52
C LEU A 44 1.28 -14.22 -7.87
N ASN A 45 2.30 -13.93 -8.70
CA ASN A 45 3.64 -13.51 -8.29
C ASN A 45 3.80 -11.99 -8.12
N MET A 46 2.72 -11.21 -8.21
CA MET A 46 2.78 -9.78 -7.88
C MET A 46 2.86 -9.61 -6.36
N ASP A 47 3.84 -8.84 -5.91
CA ASP A 47 3.91 -8.38 -4.54
C ASP A 47 3.11 -7.08 -4.40
N VAL A 48 2.32 -6.98 -3.33
CA VAL A 48 1.49 -5.80 -3.07
C VAL A 48 2.00 -5.15 -1.79
N GLN A 49 2.10 -3.82 -1.80
CA GLN A 49 2.51 -3.04 -0.65
C GLN A 49 1.68 -1.76 -0.51
N LEU A 50 1.65 -1.25 0.72
CA LEU A 50 1.12 0.07 1.03
C LEU A 50 2.28 1.05 1.10
N ALA A 51 2.25 2.07 0.25
CA ALA A 51 3.30 3.06 0.10
C ALA A 51 2.81 4.44 0.53
N PRO A 52 3.08 4.87 1.78
CA PRO A 52 2.76 6.22 2.24
C PRO A 52 3.54 7.26 1.43
N ARG A 53 2.84 8.28 0.94
CA ARG A 53 3.50 9.44 0.33
C ARG A 53 4.30 10.20 1.38
N VAL A 54 5.45 10.73 0.99
CA VAL A 54 6.30 11.55 1.87
C VAL A 54 5.88 13.01 1.71
N TYR A 55 5.52 13.64 2.83
CA TYR A 55 5.18 15.06 2.87
C TYR A 55 6.13 15.82 3.78
N ILE A 56 6.47 17.05 3.38
CA ILE A 56 7.20 18.00 4.24
C ILE A 56 6.29 18.52 5.36
N GLN A 57 4.99 18.70 5.06
CA GLN A 57 3.98 19.16 5.99
C GLN A 57 2.83 18.15 6.07
N GLN A 58 2.35 17.88 7.29
CA GLN A 58 1.22 16.97 7.51
C GLN A 58 -0.03 17.43 6.73
N PRO A 59 -0.59 16.58 5.85
CA PRO A 59 -1.78 16.89 5.07
C PRO A 59 -3.08 16.68 5.88
N GLU A 60 -4.24 17.03 5.30
CA GLU A 60 -5.54 16.72 5.90
C GLU A 60 -5.79 15.20 5.91
N PHE A 61 -5.55 14.55 4.78
CA PHE A 61 -5.55 13.10 4.63
C PHE A 61 -4.18 12.68 4.12
N TRP A 62 -3.55 11.71 4.80
CA TRP A 62 -2.27 11.17 4.34
C TRP A 62 -2.51 10.16 3.23
N GLU A 63 -1.95 10.39 2.04
CA GLU A 63 -2.09 9.46 0.92
C GLU A 63 -1.23 8.22 1.11
N ILE A 64 -1.85 7.07 0.95
CA ILE A 64 -1.21 5.75 1.01
C ILE A 64 -1.59 5.00 -0.26
N GLU A 65 -0.60 4.75 -1.10
CA GLU A 65 -0.78 4.09 -2.38
C GLU A 65 -0.77 2.58 -2.23
N VAL A 66 -1.64 1.90 -2.97
CA VAL A 66 -1.62 0.45 -3.12
C VAL A 66 -0.79 0.12 -4.35
N VAL A 67 0.43 -0.36 -4.14
CA VAL A 67 1.42 -0.57 -5.20
C VAL A 67 1.63 -2.06 -5.41
N GLY A 68 1.44 -2.52 -6.65
CA GLY A 68 1.88 -3.83 -7.11
C GLY A 68 3.26 -3.76 -7.75
N SER A 69 4.15 -4.69 -7.43
CA SER A 69 5.42 -4.91 -8.13
C SER A 69 5.52 -6.33 -8.67
N LEU A 70 6.06 -6.45 -9.88
CA LEU A 70 6.37 -7.74 -10.51
C LEU A 70 7.87 -7.97 -10.52
N SER A 71 8.27 -9.02 -9.82
CA SER A 71 9.66 -9.49 -9.78
C SER A 71 9.94 -10.47 -10.93
N GLY A 72 11.08 -10.30 -11.60
CA GLY A 72 11.63 -11.31 -12.52
C GLY A 72 11.05 -11.34 -13.93
N GLY A 73 10.19 -10.40 -14.33
CA GLY A 73 9.72 -10.23 -15.72
C GLY A 73 8.84 -11.36 -16.26
N VAL A 74 8.50 -12.36 -15.44
CA VAL A 74 7.58 -13.45 -15.79
C VAL A 74 6.21 -13.13 -15.20
N VAL A 75 5.18 -13.23 -16.03
CA VAL A 75 3.78 -13.01 -15.62
C VAL A 75 3.13 -14.36 -15.43
N LEU A 76 2.65 -14.64 -14.21
CA LEU A 76 1.73 -15.75 -13.96
C LEU A 76 0.32 -15.19 -14.04
N ASP A 77 -0.32 -15.34 -15.21
CA ASP A 77 -1.64 -14.79 -15.55
C ASP A 77 -2.78 -15.53 -14.82
N VAL A 78 -2.72 -15.45 -13.50
CA VAL A 78 -3.64 -16.05 -12.55
C VAL A 78 -3.91 -14.99 -11.50
N THR A 79 -5.16 -14.53 -11.48
CA THR A 79 -5.65 -13.63 -10.45
C THR A 79 -5.65 -14.32 -9.09
N GLY A 80 -5.31 -13.59 -8.03
CA GLY A 80 -5.38 -14.10 -6.67
C GLY A 80 -5.64 -13.00 -5.65
N PRO A 81 -6.13 -13.34 -4.45
CA PRO A 81 -6.37 -12.35 -3.41
C PRO A 81 -5.05 -11.82 -2.84
N TYR A 82 -5.08 -10.60 -2.32
CA TYR A 82 -4.05 -10.05 -1.45
C TYR A 82 -4.65 -9.44 -0.18
N SER A 83 -3.86 -9.41 0.89
CA SER A 83 -4.17 -8.72 2.13
C SER A 83 -2.87 -8.13 2.68
N VAL A 84 -2.80 -6.80 2.74
CA VAL A 84 -1.62 -6.06 3.22
C VAL A 84 -2.02 -5.15 4.37
N ASN A 85 -1.08 -4.87 5.26
CA ASN A 85 -1.33 -4.02 6.41
C ASN A 85 -0.19 -3.04 6.66
N LEU A 86 -0.53 -1.90 7.25
CA LEU A 86 0.39 -0.83 7.57
C LEU A 86 -0.01 -0.19 8.93
N PRO A 87 0.84 -0.27 9.96
CA PRO A 87 0.72 0.58 11.13
C PRO A 87 0.84 2.05 10.74
N LEU A 88 -0.08 2.90 11.20
CA LEU A 88 -0.17 4.31 10.79
C LEU A 88 0.64 5.28 11.66
N GLU A 89 1.60 4.78 12.42
CA GLU A 89 2.51 5.61 13.23
C GLU A 89 3.35 6.50 12.30
N GLY A 90 3.11 7.81 12.38
CA GLY A 90 3.81 8.79 11.53
C GLY A 90 3.24 8.97 10.12
N THR A 91 2.18 8.25 9.73
CA THR A 91 1.53 8.34 8.40
C THR A 91 0.04 8.63 8.52
N MET A 92 -0.32 9.55 9.42
CA MET A 92 -1.70 9.97 9.68
C MET A 92 -1.85 11.44 9.33
N GLY A 93 -2.86 11.78 8.53
CA GLY A 93 -3.21 13.17 8.26
C GLY A 93 -3.92 13.80 9.46
N LYS A 94 -4.21 15.10 9.38
CA LYS A 94 -4.92 15.81 10.46
C LYS A 94 -6.33 15.27 10.68
N LYS A 95 -6.96 14.73 9.63
CA LYS A 95 -8.32 14.17 9.63
C LYS A 95 -8.36 12.67 9.38
N GLY A 96 -7.31 12.08 8.82
CA GLY A 96 -7.27 10.65 8.53
C GLY A 96 -6.31 10.28 7.40
N ILE A 97 -6.68 9.27 6.63
CA ILE A 97 -5.90 8.75 5.50
C ILE A 97 -6.72 8.73 4.21
N GLU A 98 -6.03 8.73 3.08
CA GLU A 98 -6.59 8.50 1.75
C GLU A 98 -5.87 7.31 1.11
N VAL A 99 -6.56 6.19 0.93
CA VAL A 99 -6.03 5.01 0.26
C VAL A 99 -6.22 5.18 -1.25
N VAL A 100 -5.13 5.12 -2.02
CA VAL A 100 -5.10 5.42 -3.46
C VAL A 100 -4.80 4.15 -4.25
N GLY A 101 -5.77 3.71 -5.04
CA GLY A 101 -5.63 2.63 -6.01
C GLY A 101 -5.36 3.17 -7.42
N ALA A 102 -5.50 2.31 -8.43
CA ALA A 102 -5.30 2.69 -9.82
C ALA A 102 -6.43 3.57 -10.37
N GLU A 103 -7.69 3.21 -10.07
CA GLU A 103 -8.87 3.89 -10.61
C GLU A 103 -9.73 4.54 -9.53
N LYS A 104 -9.49 4.22 -8.25
CA LYS A 104 -10.26 4.78 -7.14
C LYS A 104 -9.42 5.17 -5.94
N THR A 105 -9.97 6.09 -5.16
CA THR A 105 -9.44 6.45 -3.84
C THR A 105 -10.52 6.27 -2.77
N LYS A 106 -10.10 6.06 -1.52
CA LYS A 106 -11.00 5.99 -0.36
C LYS A 106 -10.42 6.78 0.80
N ARG A 107 -11.17 7.78 1.25
CA ARG A 107 -10.87 8.50 2.50
C ARG A 107 -11.45 7.77 3.70
N ILE A 108 -10.65 7.69 4.76
CA ILE A 108 -11.06 7.14 6.04
C ILE A 108 -10.73 8.17 7.10
N GLU A 109 -11.77 8.73 7.73
CA GLU A 109 -11.61 9.69 8.82
C GLU A 109 -11.20 8.97 10.10
N VAL A 110 -10.28 9.59 10.83
CA VAL A 110 -9.85 9.15 12.15
C VAL A 110 -10.11 10.30 13.11
N GLN A 111 -10.96 10.06 14.10
CA GLN A 111 -11.16 11.03 15.17
C GLN A 111 -9.89 11.08 16.03
N VAL A 112 -8.98 12.00 15.69
CA VAL A 112 -7.73 12.25 16.43
C VAL A 112 -8.08 12.53 17.90
N GLY A 113 -7.66 11.63 18.79
CA GLY A 113 -7.93 11.71 20.24
C GLY A 113 -9.02 10.76 20.76
N LYS A 114 -9.78 10.09 19.90
CA LYS A 114 -10.66 8.99 20.31
C LYS A 114 -9.88 7.67 20.21
N PRO A 115 -9.77 6.88 21.29
CA PRO A 115 -9.19 5.55 21.18
C PRO A 115 -10.00 4.73 20.18
N ALA A 116 -9.32 3.81 19.50
CA ALA A 116 -9.99 2.91 18.59
C ALA A 116 -11.12 2.17 19.31
N PRO A 117 -12.29 1.94 18.66
CA PRO A 117 -13.42 1.29 19.31
C PRO A 117 -12.96 -0.08 19.84
N SER A 118 -13.24 -0.31 21.12
CA SER A 118 -13.02 -1.56 21.83
C SER A 118 -13.83 -2.71 21.26
#